data_AF-A0A3B3Q5M4-F1
#
_entry.id   AF-A0A3B3Q5M4-F1
#
_cell.length_a   1.000
_cell.length_b   1.000
_cell.length_c   1.000
_cell.angle_alpha   90.00
_cell.angle_beta   90.00
_cell.angle_gamma   90.00
#
_symmetry.space_group_name_H-M   'P 1'
#
loop_
_entity.id
_entity.type
_entity.pdbx_description
1 polymer ?
#
loop_
_entity_poly.entity_id
_entity_poly.type
_entity_poly.pdbx_seq_one_letter_code
_entity_poly.pdbx_strand_id
1 'polypeptide(L)'
;MVNTGVGGGDTEETHQDPSDHYREHGSTAAPAKAPHRQMWSVVFLCFYGFIVQLKPGEPFITPLLLSPEKNFTREQVTNEISPVLSYSYMAVLVPVFLLTDFLRYKPLLVLQSLSHVAIWLLLLHGTTLLQMQFMEFFYGITMATRVAYSSYIFSLVAPALYQRVASYSRSSVLMGVFVSSVLGQLCLSLGGVSYAMLSTISLGFVSLGLLLSLCLPWPKRSLFFNRRQDERAEAAQCELVKMDPSGFPSSTVTSSWRSSLFLQMVKELRNVVRMPNLRLWSLWWVFNSAGYYLVLFYVHILWNKVYPSTENKHVYNGGVEAASTLLGAITSFAAGFVKIRWNLWSELMIGVITALQAGLLLLMGTTDSIWVCYVSYTLFKGLYQFLVPIATFQIASSLTKELCALVFGVNTFLGTILKTIITIIVVDKRGLGLSVHSQFSLYFFYFAVLTVIYLGSAATVLIRHCRVRSGNATSTETPAKELCPLGTCGSEPDQHPVNGVSVKR
;
A
#
# COMPACT_ATOMS: atom_id res chain seq x y z
N MET A 1 27.79 21.70 -86.85
CA MET A 1 27.55 20.80 -88.00
C MET A 1 26.69 19.67 -87.47
N VAL A 2 25.42 19.51 -87.91
CA VAL A 2 24.99 18.72 -89.09
C VAL A 2 25.23 17.21 -88.86
N ASN A 3 24.27 16.28 -89.01
CA ASN A 3 22.85 16.34 -89.43
C ASN A 3 21.88 16.51 -88.20
N THR A 4 20.54 16.56 -88.21
CA THR A 4 19.38 16.39 -89.16
C THR A 4 18.83 14.98 -89.50
N GLY A 5 17.50 14.90 -89.69
CA GLY A 5 16.68 13.67 -89.90
C GLY A 5 15.86 13.31 -88.64
N VAL A 6 14.54 13.53 -88.52
CA VAL A 6 13.36 13.17 -89.36
C VAL A 6 13.21 11.64 -89.50
N GLY A 7 12.06 11.03 -89.15
CA GLY A 7 10.84 11.57 -88.54
C GLY A 7 9.71 10.52 -88.52
N GLY A 8 8.66 10.77 -87.75
CA GLY A 8 7.50 9.90 -87.61
C GLY A 8 6.72 10.26 -86.36
N GLY A 9 5.41 10.44 -86.48
CA GLY A 9 4.54 10.74 -85.34
C GLY A 9 3.25 9.96 -85.46
N ASP A 10 2.52 9.87 -84.35
CA ASP A 10 1.08 9.70 -84.26
C ASP A 10 0.66 10.28 -82.89
N THR A 11 -0.57 10.76 -82.77
CA THR A 11 -1.10 11.47 -81.59
C THR A 11 -2.56 11.10 -81.32
N GLU A 12 -2.95 11.14 -80.04
CA GLU A 12 -4.34 11.00 -79.54
C GLU A 12 -4.98 9.59 -79.70
N GLU A 13 -6.02 9.14 -78.98
CA GLU A 13 -6.58 9.41 -77.62
C GLU A 13 -7.55 8.22 -77.33
N THR A 14 -7.83 7.69 -76.13
CA THR A 14 -7.37 7.87 -74.73
C THR A 14 -7.53 6.50 -74.02
N HIS A 15 -6.83 6.21 -72.91
CA HIS A 15 -7.50 5.55 -71.76
C HIS A 15 -6.75 5.71 -70.43
N GLN A 16 -7.48 6.01 -69.35
CA GLN A 16 -6.96 6.11 -67.98
C GLN A 16 -7.03 4.77 -67.24
N ASP A 17 -6.07 4.52 -66.36
CA ASP A 17 -6.28 3.80 -65.09
C ASP A 17 -5.29 4.35 -64.02
N PRO A 18 -5.72 4.76 -62.80
CA PRO A 18 -4.86 5.50 -61.87
C PRO A 18 -4.38 4.67 -60.66
N SER A 19 -3.05 4.60 -60.47
CA SER A 19 -2.47 4.24 -59.16
C SER A 19 -1.17 5.02 -58.93
N ASP A 20 -1.22 5.96 -57.97
CA ASP A 20 -0.29 7.08 -57.89
C ASP A 20 1.03 6.79 -57.16
N HIS A 21 2.00 7.68 -57.43
CA HIS A 21 3.29 7.85 -56.77
C HIS A 21 3.48 7.25 -55.36
N TYR A 22 4.34 6.24 -55.26
CA TYR A 22 5.29 6.18 -54.14
C TYR A 22 6.33 7.29 -54.33
N ARG A 23 6.18 8.41 -53.60
CA ARG A 23 7.18 9.48 -53.52
C ARG A 23 7.86 9.45 -52.16
N GLU A 24 9.19 9.42 -52.15
CA GLU A 24 9.96 9.43 -50.91
C GLU A 24 9.82 10.76 -50.16
N HIS A 25 9.44 10.70 -48.88
CA HIS A 25 9.76 11.75 -47.92
C HIS A 25 10.60 11.17 -46.78
N GLY A 26 11.91 11.13 -47.00
CA GLY A 26 12.89 10.74 -46.01
C GLY A 26 12.98 11.74 -44.85
N SER A 27 12.12 11.59 -43.85
CA SER A 27 12.30 12.22 -42.54
C SER A 27 13.14 11.30 -41.66
N THR A 28 14.41 11.64 -41.47
CA THR A 28 15.37 10.86 -40.66
C THR A 28 15.03 10.97 -39.16
N ALA A 29 14.04 10.19 -38.73
CA ALA A 29 13.64 10.06 -37.33
C ALA A 29 14.81 9.55 -36.47
N ALA A 30 15.43 10.46 -35.71
CA ALA A 30 16.57 10.14 -34.85
C ALA A 30 16.21 9.02 -33.84
N PRO A 31 17.12 8.04 -33.60
CA PRO A 31 16.83 6.88 -32.78
C PRO A 31 16.44 7.26 -31.35
N ALA A 32 15.51 6.52 -30.77
CA ALA A 32 14.77 6.89 -29.57
C ALA A 32 15.66 7.11 -28.33
N LYS A 33 16.02 8.36 -28.03
CA LYS A 33 16.71 8.77 -26.79
C LYS A 33 15.82 8.78 -25.54
N ALA A 34 14.50 8.56 -25.70
CA ALA A 34 13.51 8.61 -24.63
C ALA A 34 13.61 7.50 -23.55
N PRO A 35 13.65 6.18 -23.87
CA PRO A 35 13.61 5.12 -22.86
C PRO A 35 14.82 5.13 -21.93
N HIS A 36 16.02 5.41 -22.45
CA HIS A 36 17.26 5.47 -21.67
C HIS A 36 17.16 6.50 -20.52
N ARG A 37 16.67 7.72 -20.82
CA ARG A 37 16.50 8.78 -19.81
C ARG A 37 15.48 8.43 -18.73
N GLN A 38 14.40 7.73 -19.08
CA GLN A 38 13.42 7.25 -18.11
C GLN A 38 14.04 6.18 -17.20
N MET A 39 14.80 5.24 -17.76
CA MET A 39 15.49 4.19 -17.00
C MET A 39 16.48 4.76 -15.99
N TRP A 40 17.33 5.72 -16.39
CA TRP A 40 18.24 6.40 -15.46
C TRP A 40 17.51 7.17 -14.35
N SER A 41 16.36 7.79 -14.68
CA SER A 41 15.52 8.46 -13.69
C SER A 41 14.95 7.48 -12.66
N VAL A 42 14.57 6.27 -13.08
CA VAL A 42 14.13 5.19 -12.19
C VAL A 42 15.27 4.65 -11.33
N VAL A 43 16.45 4.41 -11.90
CA VAL A 43 17.62 3.90 -11.16
C VAL A 43 18.06 4.88 -10.07
N PHE A 44 18.20 6.17 -10.41
CA PHE A 44 18.56 7.22 -9.45
C PHE A 44 17.53 7.32 -8.30
N LEU A 45 16.25 7.17 -8.62
CA LEU A 45 15.13 7.27 -7.68
C LEU A 45 14.99 6.02 -6.78
N CYS A 46 15.37 4.84 -7.27
CA CYS A 46 15.55 3.65 -6.44
C CYS A 46 16.74 3.85 -5.49
N PHE A 47 17.89 4.30 -6.00
CA PHE A 47 19.07 4.59 -5.20
C PHE A 47 18.79 5.64 -4.09
N TYR A 48 18.08 6.72 -4.40
CA TYR A 48 17.56 7.66 -3.40
C TYR A 48 16.69 6.97 -2.34
N GLY A 49 15.74 6.12 -2.75
CA GLY A 49 14.88 5.36 -1.83
C GLY A 49 15.62 4.34 -0.95
N PHE A 50 16.74 3.79 -1.44
CA PHE A 50 17.67 2.96 -0.67
C PHE A 50 18.44 3.80 0.36
N ILE A 51 19.12 4.87 -0.07
CA ILE A 51 19.96 5.72 0.78
C ILE A 51 19.13 6.40 1.89
N VAL A 52 17.92 6.90 1.59
CA VAL A 52 17.04 7.52 2.60
C VAL A 52 16.59 6.53 3.68
N GLN A 53 16.65 5.22 3.44
CA GLN A 53 16.33 4.20 4.43
C GLN A 53 17.56 3.61 5.12
N LEU A 54 18.77 4.01 4.71
CA LEU A 54 20.03 3.56 5.29
C LEU A 54 20.33 4.39 6.55
N LYS A 55 19.73 4.00 7.67
CA LYS A 55 19.78 4.70 8.98
C LYS A 55 20.18 3.75 10.11
N PRO A 56 21.46 3.33 10.20
CA PRO A 56 21.89 2.23 11.08
C PRO A 56 21.50 2.37 12.56
N GLY A 57 21.29 3.59 13.06
CA GLY A 57 20.86 3.86 14.42
C GLY A 57 19.36 3.70 14.68
N GLU A 58 18.50 3.53 13.66
CA GLU A 58 17.04 3.52 13.82
C GLU A 58 16.52 2.45 14.82
N PRO A 59 17.04 1.20 14.83
CA PRO A 59 16.68 0.20 15.85
C PRO A 59 17.21 0.50 17.27
N PHE A 60 18.02 1.55 17.42
CA PHE A 60 18.75 1.90 18.64
C PHE A 60 18.40 3.30 19.18
N ILE A 61 17.40 3.98 18.60
CA ILE A 61 16.92 5.30 19.08
C ILE A 61 16.47 5.22 20.55
N THR A 62 15.69 4.21 20.93
CA THR A 62 15.25 4.06 22.33
C THR A 62 16.42 3.76 23.29
N PRO A 63 17.35 2.82 23.00
CA PRO A 63 18.62 2.70 23.72
C PRO A 63 19.42 3.99 23.86
N LEU A 64 19.45 4.86 22.83
CA LEU A 64 20.13 6.16 22.89
C LEU A 64 19.43 7.14 23.85
N LEU A 65 18.10 7.29 23.74
CA LEU A 65 17.32 8.19 24.60
C LEU A 65 17.40 7.80 26.08
N LEU A 66 17.52 6.51 26.37
CA LEU A 66 17.66 5.93 27.71
C LEU A 66 19.13 5.68 28.11
N SER A 67 20.09 6.18 27.34
CA SER A 67 21.52 6.10 27.67
C SER A 67 21.93 7.20 28.67
N PRO A 68 23.05 7.04 29.41
CA PRO A 68 23.57 8.08 30.31
C PRO A 68 23.87 9.43 29.64
N GLU A 69 24.10 9.45 28.32
CA GLU A 69 24.34 10.67 27.52
C GLU A 69 23.09 11.54 27.35
N LYS A 70 21.89 10.94 27.46
CA LYS A 70 20.59 11.60 27.28
C LYS A 70 19.76 11.66 28.56
N ASN A 71 19.88 10.65 29.40
CA ASN A 71 19.32 10.60 30.76
C ASN A 71 17.80 10.88 30.84
N PHE A 72 17.02 10.54 29.81
CA PHE A 72 15.55 10.59 29.89
C PHE A 72 15.02 9.38 30.68
N THR A 73 13.93 9.58 31.43
CA THR A 73 13.24 8.45 32.06
C THR A 73 12.47 7.63 31.04
N ARG A 74 12.24 6.33 31.34
CA ARG A 74 11.40 5.47 30.48
C ARG A 74 9.98 6.03 30.33
N GLU A 75 9.45 6.67 31.35
CA GLU A 75 8.14 7.34 31.34
C GLU A 75 8.15 8.59 30.43
N GLN A 76 9.18 9.43 30.46
CA GLN A 76 9.32 10.54 29.53
C GLN A 76 9.36 10.06 28.07
N VAL A 77 10.15 9.02 27.77
CA VAL A 77 10.21 8.45 26.41
C VAL A 77 8.84 7.88 26.00
N THR A 78 8.19 7.12 26.88
CA THR A 78 6.93 6.42 26.58
C THR A 78 5.71 7.34 26.51
N ASN A 79 5.56 8.23 27.48
CA ASN A 79 4.32 8.94 27.79
C ASN A 79 4.36 10.44 27.44
N GLU A 80 5.53 10.97 27.06
CA GLU A 80 5.72 12.38 26.68
C GLU A 80 6.39 12.61 25.32
N ILE A 81 7.37 11.78 24.93
CA ILE A 81 8.10 11.92 23.66
C ILE A 81 7.35 11.18 22.54
N SER A 82 7.32 9.84 22.57
CA SER A 82 6.78 9.04 21.46
C SER A 82 5.29 9.21 21.13
N PRO A 83 4.38 9.70 22.01
CA PRO A 83 3.02 10.05 21.61
C PRO A 83 2.96 11.12 20.50
N VAL A 84 3.93 12.03 20.46
CA VAL A 84 3.99 13.14 19.48
C VAL A 84 4.12 12.63 18.05
N LEU A 85 4.71 11.45 17.83
CA LEU A 85 4.77 10.79 16.52
C LEU A 85 3.38 10.47 15.97
N SER A 86 2.46 9.95 16.80
CA SER A 86 1.07 9.72 16.37
C SER A 86 0.36 11.04 16.03
N TYR A 87 0.54 12.07 16.85
CA TYR A 87 -0.17 13.35 16.73
C TYR A 87 0.27 14.12 15.49
N SER A 88 1.58 14.26 15.31
CA SER A 88 2.19 14.90 14.14
C SER A 88 1.87 14.14 12.86
N TYR A 89 1.96 12.80 12.85
CA TYR A 89 1.58 12.00 11.70
C TYR A 89 0.10 12.20 11.31
N MET A 90 -0.83 12.18 12.26
CA MET A 90 -2.25 12.45 12.00
C MET A 90 -2.49 13.85 11.44
N ALA A 91 -1.90 14.88 12.06
CA ALA A 91 -2.10 16.26 11.68
C ALA A 91 -1.45 16.62 10.32
N VAL A 92 -0.30 16.02 10.00
CA VAL A 92 0.45 16.29 8.77
C VAL A 92 -0.03 15.45 7.58
N LEU A 93 -0.63 14.27 7.82
CA LEU A 93 -1.09 13.38 6.74
C LEU A 93 -2.12 14.03 5.80
N VAL A 94 -3.07 14.81 6.32
CA VAL A 94 -4.09 15.49 5.47
C VAL A 94 -3.48 16.63 4.64
N PRO A 95 -2.73 17.60 5.21
CA PRO A 95 -1.97 18.58 4.44
C PRO A 95 -1.07 17.92 3.39
N VAL A 96 -0.28 16.90 3.75
CA VAL A 96 0.60 16.20 2.81
C VAL A 96 -0.18 15.55 1.67
N PHE A 97 -1.27 14.84 1.95
CA PHE A 97 -2.12 14.21 0.93
C PHE A 97 -2.63 15.25 -0.10
N LEU A 98 -3.11 16.40 0.38
CA LEU A 98 -3.59 17.49 -0.49
C LEU A 98 -2.46 18.20 -1.24
N LEU A 99 -1.30 18.42 -0.60
CA LEU A 99 -0.12 19.05 -1.21
C LEU A 99 0.59 18.14 -2.21
N THR A 100 0.40 16.82 -2.16
CA THR A 100 1.12 15.84 -2.97
C THR A 100 0.94 16.09 -4.47
N ASP A 101 -0.30 16.32 -4.92
CA ASP A 101 -0.59 16.62 -6.32
C ASP A 101 -0.36 18.08 -6.71
N PHE A 102 -0.50 19.02 -5.76
CA PHE A 102 -0.27 20.45 -6.01
C PHE A 102 1.22 20.78 -6.20
N LEU A 103 2.08 20.28 -5.31
CA LEU A 103 3.53 20.53 -5.32
C LEU A 103 4.29 19.69 -6.35
N ARG A 104 3.60 18.86 -7.14
CA ARG A 104 4.20 17.94 -8.14
C ARG A 104 5.26 17.02 -7.51
N TYR A 105 4.96 16.45 -6.34
CA TYR A 105 5.71 15.41 -5.63
C TYR A 105 7.15 15.76 -5.16
N LYS A 106 8.03 16.39 -5.96
CA LYS A 106 9.45 16.64 -5.60
C LYS A 106 9.63 17.40 -4.26
N PRO A 107 8.93 18.51 -3.98
CA PRO A 107 9.12 19.26 -2.74
C PRO A 107 8.79 18.45 -1.48
N LEU A 108 7.90 17.45 -1.58
CA LEU A 108 7.62 16.55 -0.45
C LEU A 108 8.75 15.55 -0.20
N LEU A 109 9.50 15.14 -1.23
CA LEU A 109 10.68 14.29 -1.06
C LEU A 109 11.85 15.08 -0.44
N VAL A 110 12.03 16.34 -0.83
CA VAL A 110 12.96 17.26 -0.18
C VAL A 110 12.55 17.51 1.28
N LEU A 111 11.26 17.75 1.55
CA LEU A 111 10.72 17.89 2.91
C LEU A 111 10.93 16.61 3.75
N GLN A 112 10.73 15.43 3.16
CA GLN A 112 11.00 14.14 3.83
C GLN A 112 12.48 14.00 4.21
N SER A 113 13.40 14.28 3.27
CA SER A 113 14.84 14.19 3.55
C SER A 113 15.30 15.25 4.56
N LEU A 114 14.80 16.48 4.46
CA LEU A 114 15.09 17.54 5.42
C LEU A 114 14.60 17.19 6.83
N SER A 115 13.40 16.60 6.93
CA SER A 115 12.85 16.10 8.20
C SER A 115 13.69 14.93 8.75
N HIS A 116 14.20 14.03 7.90
CA HIS A 116 15.14 13.00 8.34
C HIS A 116 16.47 13.58 8.85
N VAL A 117 17.03 14.62 8.20
CA VAL A 117 18.22 15.32 8.71
C VAL A 117 17.92 15.99 10.06
N ALA A 118 16.76 16.63 10.22
CA ALA A 118 16.33 17.24 11.47
C ALA A 118 16.21 16.23 12.63
N ILE A 119 15.65 15.03 12.38
CA ILE A 119 15.58 13.93 13.36
C ILE A 119 16.98 13.59 13.89
N TRP A 120 17.94 13.32 13.00
CA TRP A 120 19.28 12.89 13.41
C TRP A 120 20.10 14.03 14.05
N LEU A 121 19.92 15.27 13.61
CA LEU A 121 20.50 16.44 14.29
C LEU A 121 19.96 16.62 15.71
N LEU A 122 18.66 16.44 15.93
CA LEU A 122 18.01 16.52 17.25
C LEU A 122 18.39 15.33 18.14
N LEU A 123 18.51 14.11 17.61
CA LEU A 123 19.01 12.96 18.37
C LEU A 123 20.44 13.18 18.87
N LEU A 124 21.31 13.79 18.05
CA LEU A 124 22.67 14.11 18.45
C LEU A 124 22.74 15.28 19.45
N HIS A 125 22.24 16.46 19.08
CA HIS A 125 22.46 17.70 19.83
C HIS A 125 21.37 18.05 20.85
N GLY A 126 20.20 17.42 20.76
CA GLY A 126 19.10 17.65 21.68
C GLY A 126 19.36 17.05 23.07
N THR A 127 19.04 17.80 24.11
CA THR A 127 19.17 17.42 25.52
C THR A 127 17.88 17.67 26.31
N THR A 128 16.94 18.45 25.76
CA THR A 128 15.67 18.79 26.41
C THR A 128 14.53 17.91 25.90
N LEU A 129 13.51 17.71 26.76
CA LEU A 129 12.28 17.00 26.41
C LEU A 129 11.63 17.56 25.14
N LEU A 130 11.56 18.89 25.03
CA LEU A 130 10.94 19.58 23.89
C LEU A 130 11.68 19.31 22.56
N GLN A 131 13.01 19.21 22.58
CA GLN A 131 13.79 18.84 21.39
C GLN A 131 13.50 17.40 20.94
N MET A 132 13.24 16.47 21.88
CA MET A 132 12.85 15.09 21.55
C MET A 132 11.39 14.99 21.07
N GLN A 133 10.50 15.84 21.58
CA GLN A 133 9.15 16.00 21.02
C GLN A 133 9.20 16.57 19.59
N PHE A 134 10.08 17.52 19.31
CA PHE A 134 10.32 17.98 17.93
C PHE A 134 10.94 16.89 17.03
N MET A 135 11.79 16.03 17.56
CA MET A 135 12.36 14.88 16.84
C MET A 135 11.24 13.93 16.37
N GLU A 136 10.32 13.54 17.26
CA GLU A 136 9.15 12.72 16.93
C GLU A 136 8.17 13.45 15.99
N PHE A 137 8.04 14.77 16.10
CA PHE A 137 7.25 15.58 15.17
C PHE A 137 7.81 15.53 13.73
N PHE A 138 9.12 15.70 13.55
CA PHE A 138 9.76 15.52 12.24
C PHE A 138 9.63 14.07 11.77
N TYR A 139 9.71 13.09 12.67
CA TYR A 139 9.47 11.69 12.34
C TYR A 139 8.05 11.47 11.78
N GLY A 140 7.03 12.11 12.36
CA GLY A 140 5.65 12.13 11.84
C GLY A 140 5.51 12.75 10.44
N ILE A 141 6.26 13.82 10.15
CA ILE A 141 6.35 14.38 8.78
C ILE A 141 6.90 13.32 7.81
N THR A 142 7.92 12.55 8.19
CA THR A 142 8.47 11.50 7.31
C THR A 142 7.54 10.31 7.11
N MET A 143 6.70 10.00 8.10
CA MET A 143 5.64 8.99 7.96
C MET A 143 4.53 9.46 7.02
N ALA A 144 4.16 10.74 7.05
CA ALA A 144 3.17 11.32 6.13
C ALA A 144 3.70 11.42 4.69
N THR A 145 4.89 11.98 4.50
CA THR A 145 5.49 12.24 3.17
C THR A 145 5.88 10.96 2.41
N ARG A 146 6.03 9.82 3.10
CA ARG A 146 6.35 8.49 2.52
C ARG A 146 5.45 8.09 1.33
N VAL A 147 4.19 8.54 1.30
CA VAL A 147 3.25 8.25 0.20
C VAL A 147 3.69 8.91 -1.12
N ALA A 148 4.31 10.10 -1.05
CA ALA A 148 4.70 10.87 -2.23
C ALA A 148 5.80 10.18 -3.06
N TYR A 149 6.63 9.32 -2.47
CA TYR A 149 7.69 8.58 -3.16
C TYR A 149 7.14 7.65 -4.24
N SER A 150 6.14 6.81 -3.90
CA SER A 150 5.47 5.93 -4.86
C SER A 150 4.77 6.72 -5.97
N SER A 151 4.08 7.81 -5.63
CA SER A 151 3.39 8.65 -6.62
C SER A 151 4.35 9.38 -7.56
N TYR A 152 5.48 9.88 -7.04
CA TYR A 152 6.55 10.50 -7.83
C TYR A 152 7.06 9.54 -8.90
N ILE A 153 7.31 8.27 -8.55
CA ILE A 153 7.77 7.22 -9.48
C ILE A 153 6.82 7.07 -10.68
N PHE A 154 5.52 6.93 -10.43
CA PHE A 154 4.53 6.74 -11.49
C PHE A 154 4.34 7.97 -12.39
N SER A 155 4.71 9.17 -11.92
CA SER A 155 4.68 10.40 -12.73
C SER A 155 5.78 10.50 -13.80
N LEU A 156 6.87 9.72 -13.67
CA LEU A 156 8.04 9.76 -14.57
C LEU A 156 8.05 8.65 -15.65
N VAL A 157 7.16 7.67 -15.54
CA VAL A 157 7.26 6.38 -16.24
C VAL A 157 6.01 6.12 -17.09
N ALA A 158 6.14 5.40 -18.19
CA ALA A 158 4.99 4.98 -19.01
C ALA A 158 4.17 3.88 -18.31
N PRO A 159 2.83 3.86 -18.41
CA PRO A 159 1.98 2.90 -17.70
C PRO A 159 2.33 1.42 -17.89
N ALA A 160 2.83 1.05 -19.08
CA ALA A 160 3.30 -0.32 -19.40
C ALA A 160 4.44 -0.83 -18.50
N LEU A 161 5.18 0.07 -17.82
CA LEU A 161 6.29 -0.27 -16.93
C LEU A 161 5.95 -0.18 -15.44
N TYR A 162 4.73 0.27 -15.06
CA TYR A 162 4.37 0.56 -13.67
C TYR A 162 4.57 -0.63 -12.72
N GLN A 163 4.14 -1.84 -13.09
CA GLN A 163 4.29 -3.03 -12.24
C GLN A 163 5.78 -3.37 -11.97
N ARG A 164 6.61 -3.31 -13.02
CA ARG A 164 8.04 -3.61 -12.94
C ARG A 164 8.80 -2.58 -12.10
N VAL A 165 8.50 -1.30 -12.31
CA VAL A 165 9.15 -0.19 -11.58
C VAL A 165 8.66 -0.08 -10.12
N ALA A 166 7.39 -0.36 -9.85
CA ALA A 166 6.88 -0.48 -8.47
C ALA A 166 7.63 -1.56 -7.68
N SER A 167 7.88 -2.72 -8.31
CA SER A 167 8.64 -3.81 -7.70
C SER A 167 10.09 -3.41 -7.41
N TYR A 168 10.78 -2.79 -8.37
CA TYR A 168 12.16 -2.30 -8.18
C TYR A 168 12.26 -1.26 -7.06
N SER A 169 11.35 -0.28 -7.03
CA SER A 169 11.30 0.73 -5.97
C SER A 169 11.06 0.11 -4.59
N ARG A 170 10.02 -0.74 -4.44
CA ARG A 170 9.70 -1.37 -3.15
C ARG A 170 10.84 -2.27 -2.67
N SER A 171 11.45 -3.03 -3.56
CA SER A 171 12.62 -3.86 -3.26
C SER A 171 13.81 -3.02 -2.82
N SER A 172 14.06 -1.88 -3.47
CA SER A 172 15.17 -0.97 -3.14
C SER A 172 14.99 -0.30 -1.77
N VAL A 173 13.77 0.12 -1.44
CA VAL A 173 13.38 0.65 -0.11
C VAL A 173 13.52 -0.42 0.98
N LEU A 174 13.06 -1.65 0.74
CA LEU A 174 13.18 -2.76 1.69
C LEU A 174 14.64 -3.19 1.88
N MET A 175 15.44 -3.21 0.82
CA MET A 175 16.88 -3.47 0.89
C MET A 175 17.59 -2.37 1.68
N GLY A 176 17.16 -1.11 1.57
CA GLY A 176 17.68 0.00 2.38
C GLY A 176 17.46 -0.22 3.88
N VAL A 177 16.24 -0.61 4.26
CA VAL A 177 15.92 -0.98 5.67
C VAL A 177 16.71 -2.21 6.11
N PHE A 178 16.81 -3.26 5.31
CA PHE A 178 17.57 -4.46 5.66
C PHE A 178 19.07 -4.17 5.86
N VAL A 179 19.71 -3.50 4.89
CA VAL A 179 21.13 -3.12 4.99
C VAL A 179 21.37 -2.14 6.15
N SER A 180 20.44 -1.22 6.40
CA SER A 180 20.45 -0.35 7.57
C SER A 180 20.53 -1.13 8.88
N SER A 181 19.59 -2.04 9.12
CA SER A 181 19.48 -2.77 10.37
C SER A 181 20.62 -3.78 10.57
N VAL A 182 21.10 -4.40 9.48
CA VAL A 182 22.31 -5.25 9.51
C VAL A 182 23.55 -4.41 9.82
N LEU A 183 23.78 -3.29 9.13
CA LEU A 183 24.94 -2.42 9.37
C LEU A 183 24.93 -1.88 10.81
N GLY A 184 23.76 -1.49 11.32
CA GLY A 184 23.57 -1.08 12.71
C GLY A 184 24.00 -2.15 13.71
N GLN A 185 23.57 -3.39 13.47
CA GLN A 185 23.93 -4.51 14.33
C GLN A 185 25.42 -4.86 14.26
N LEU A 186 26.04 -4.81 13.08
CA LEU A 186 27.47 -5.09 12.90
C LEU A 186 28.34 -4.00 13.54
N CYS A 187 27.99 -2.72 13.38
CA CYS A 187 28.69 -1.62 14.03
C CYS A 187 28.65 -1.74 15.56
N LEU A 188 27.50 -2.09 16.14
CA LEU A 188 27.36 -2.27 17.60
C LEU A 188 28.08 -3.53 18.10
N SER A 189 27.82 -4.69 17.48
CA SER A 189 28.27 -6.00 18.01
C SER A 189 29.69 -6.41 17.62
N LEU A 190 30.22 -5.96 16.48
CA LEU A 190 31.60 -6.25 16.05
C LEU A 190 32.50 -5.01 16.09
N GLY A 191 31.95 -3.84 15.73
CA GLY A 191 32.71 -2.58 15.70
C GLY A 191 32.85 -1.88 17.06
N GLY A 192 32.10 -2.29 18.10
CA GLY A 192 32.09 -1.63 19.41
C GLY A 192 31.59 -0.18 19.38
N VAL A 193 30.85 0.21 18.33
CA VAL A 193 30.47 1.61 18.05
C VAL A 193 29.36 2.08 18.99
N SER A 194 29.52 3.25 19.61
CA SER A 194 28.52 3.83 20.51
C SER A 194 27.24 4.28 19.78
N TYR A 195 26.12 4.35 20.49
CA TYR A 195 24.84 4.80 19.93
C TYR A 195 24.90 6.23 19.34
N ALA A 196 25.69 7.13 19.93
CA ALA A 196 25.95 8.45 19.37
C ALA A 196 26.70 8.39 18.04
N MET A 197 27.80 7.63 17.95
CA MET A 197 28.54 7.49 16.69
C MET A 197 27.70 6.79 15.60
N LEU A 198 26.85 5.84 15.99
CA LEU A 198 25.89 5.20 15.08
C LEU A 198 24.82 6.19 14.56
N SER A 199 24.47 7.18 15.38
CA SER A 199 23.58 8.29 15.01
C SER A 199 24.29 9.29 14.08
N THR A 200 25.59 9.54 14.26
CA THR A 200 26.43 10.33 13.33
C THR A 200 26.57 9.65 11.97
N ILE A 201 26.77 8.32 11.95
CA ILE A 201 26.75 7.52 10.70
C ILE A 201 25.40 7.65 10.00
N SER A 202 24.30 7.57 10.76
CA SER A 202 22.93 7.71 10.23
C SER A 202 22.66 9.12 9.68
N LEU A 203 23.16 10.18 10.36
CA LEU A 203 23.12 11.56 9.89
C LEU A 203 23.83 11.71 8.53
N GLY A 204 24.98 11.08 8.35
CA GLY A 204 25.73 11.09 7.09
C GLY A 204 24.90 10.54 5.92
N PHE A 205 24.28 9.37 6.10
CA PHE A 205 23.44 8.75 5.07
C PHE A 205 22.17 9.56 4.75
N VAL A 206 21.46 10.12 5.75
CA VAL A 206 20.29 10.96 5.45
C VAL A 206 20.67 12.31 4.83
N SER A 207 21.86 12.83 5.13
CA SER A 207 22.39 14.05 4.50
C SER A 207 22.72 13.80 3.02
N LEU A 208 23.31 12.64 2.69
CA LEU A 208 23.43 12.19 1.30
C LEU A 208 22.04 12.01 0.64
N GLY A 209 21.07 11.46 1.37
CA GLY A 209 19.66 11.39 0.93
C GLY A 209 19.07 12.77 0.58
N LEU A 210 19.33 13.79 1.39
CA LEU A 210 18.92 15.17 1.13
C LEU A 210 19.59 15.73 -0.14
N LEU A 211 20.89 15.56 -0.32
CA LEU A 211 21.59 15.95 -1.55
C LEU A 211 21.00 15.28 -2.79
N LEU A 212 20.75 13.97 -2.73
CA LEU A 212 20.09 13.22 -3.79
C LEU A 212 18.67 13.74 -4.08
N SER A 213 17.90 14.11 -3.04
CA SER A 213 16.55 14.68 -3.19
C SER A 213 16.55 16.02 -3.94
N LEU A 214 17.57 16.85 -3.75
CA LEU A 214 17.74 18.13 -4.46
C LEU A 214 18.09 17.89 -5.93
N CYS A 215 18.91 16.87 -6.21
CA CYS A 215 19.28 16.45 -7.56
C CYS A 215 18.17 15.71 -8.34
N LEU A 216 17.05 15.33 -7.72
CA LEU A 216 15.92 14.68 -8.41
C LEU A 216 15.42 15.51 -9.61
N PRO A 217 15.04 14.89 -10.74
CA PRO A 217 14.45 15.60 -11.85
C PRO A 217 13.11 16.25 -11.46
N TRP A 218 12.75 17.35 -12.10
CA TRP A 218 11.42 17.93 -11.95
C TRP A 218 10.40 17.14 -12.80
N PRO A 219 9.36 16.53 -12.20
CA PRO A 219 8.36 15.77 -12.96
C PRO A 219 7.53 16.72 -13.83
N LYS A 220 7.50 16.43 -15.13
CA LYS A 220 6.81 17.28 -16.13
C LYS A 220 5.31 17.04 -16.24
N ARG A 221 4.76 15.98 -15.61
CA ARG A 221 3.34 15.62 -15.63
C ARG A 221 2.81 15.45 -14.20
N SER A 222 1.61 15.95 -13.95
CA SER A 222 0.78 15.59 -12.78
C SER A 222 -0.19 14.48 -13.22
N LEU A 223 -0.33 13.42 -12.41
CA LEU A 223 -1.13 12.23 -12.77
C LEU A 223 -2.62 12.54 -12.95
N PHE A 224 -3.19 13.41 -12.11
CA PHE A 224 -4.62 13.77 -12.17
C PHE A 224 -4.92 15.02 -13.00
N PHE A 225 -4.06 16.05 -12.97
CA PHE A 225 -4.38 17.32 -13.62
C PHE A 225 -3.97 17.38 -15.09
N ASN A 226 -2.88 16.73 -15.52
CA ASN A 226 -2.46 16.83 -16.92
C ASN A 226 -3.38 16.01 -17.83
N ARG A 227 -3.85 14.85 -17.36
CA ARG A 227 -4.85 14.04 -18.10
C ARG A 227 -6.10 14.88 -18.42
N ARG A 228 -6.61 15.63 -17.45
CA ARG A 228 -7.72 16.59 -17.63
C ARG A 228 -7.37 17.82 -18.48
N GLN A 229 -6.10 18.03 -18.81
CA GLN A 229 -5.64 19.10 -19.69
C GLN A 229 -5.48 18.61 -21.13
N ASP A 230 -5.08 17.34 -21.30
CA ASP A 230 -5.12 16.61 -22.57
C ASP A 230 -6.60 16.37 -22.98
N GLU A 231 -7.45 15.86 -22.07
CA GLU A 231 -8.92 15.71 -22.27
C GLU A 231 -9.63 17.06 -22.50
N ARG A 232 -9.11 18.17 -21.95
CA ARG A 232 -9.60 19.53 -22.27
C ARG A 232 -9.12 20.03 -23.62
N ALA A 233 -7.95 19.63 -24.10
CA ALA A 233 -7.49 19.99 -25.43
C ALA A 233 -8.33 19.26 -26.50
N GLU A 234 -8.59 17.97 -26.29
CA GLU A 234 -9.49 17.18 -27.14
C GLU A 234 -10.93 17.74 -27.11
N ALA A 235 -11.49 18.02 -25.93
CA ALA A 235 -12.82 18.62 -25.82
C ALA A 235 -12.90 20.04 -26.43
N ALA A 236 -11.90 20.89 -26.21
CA ALA A 236 -11.85 22.23 -26.82
C ALA A 236 -11.66 22.17 -28.34
N GLN A 237 -10.96 21.17 -28.87
CA GLN A 237 -10.90 20.92 -30.32
C GLN A 237 -12.27 20.47 -30.85
N CYS A 238 -13.01 19.63 -30.13
CA CYS A 238 -14.38 19.26 -30.50
C CYS A 238 -15.37 20.44 -30.45
N GLU A 239 -15.21 21.39 -29.53
CA GLU A 239 -16.05 22.61 -29.47
C GLU A 239 -15.63 23.69 -30.48
N LEU A 240 -14.32 23.85 -30.76
CA LEU A 240 -13.82 24.75 -31.80
C LEU A 240 -14.27 24.37 -33.22
N VAL A 241 -14.54 23.09 -33.47
CA VAL A 241 -15.15 22.59 -34.72
C VAL A 241 -16.66 22.89 -34.80
N LYS A 242 -17.27 23.47 -33.76
CA LYS A 242 -18.73 23.53 -33.59
C LYS A 242 -19.32 24.88 -33.18
N MET A 243 -18.60 25.99 -33.34
CA MET A 243 -19.11 27.34 -33.09
C MET A 243 -19.06 28.25 -34.33
N ASP A 244 -20.24 28.57 -34.84
CA ASP A 244 -20.52 29.74 -35.67
C ASP A 244 -20.58 31.01 -34.77
N PRO A 245 -20.15 32.20 -35.21
CA PRO A 245 -19.72 33.25 -34.28
C PRO A 245 -20.86 34.20 -33.84
N SER A 246 -21.53 33.88 -32.73
CA SER A 246 -22.28 34.90 -31.96
C SER A 246 -22.39 34.60 -30.46
N GLY A 247 -22.12 35.63 -29.64
CA GLY A 247 -22.46 35.65 -28.20
C GLY A 247 -21.41 35.07 -27.22
N PHE A 248 -20.58 35.95 -26.64
CA PHE A 248 -20.03 35.70 -25.29
C PHE A 248 -21.15 35.88 -24.24
N PRO A 249 -21.12 35.14 -23.12
CA PRO A 249 -20.45 35.71 -21.95
C PRO A 249 -19.50 34.75 -21.22
N SER A 250 -18.39 35.29 -20.73
CA SER A 250 -17.48 34.60 -19.81
C SER A 250 -18.11 34.43 -18.43
N SER A 251 -17.94 33.26 -17.81
CA SER A 251 -18.44 33.00 -16.44
C SER A 251 -17.51 32.08 -15.63
N THR A 252 -17.59 32.22 -14.30
CA THR A 252 -16.51 31.84 -13.36
C THR A 252 -16.57 30.38 -12.90
N VAL A 253 -16.47 29.42 -13.83
CA VAL A 253 -16.64 27.98 -13.56
C VAL A 253 -15.41 27.34 -12.89
N THR A 254 -15.09 27.76 -11.67
CA THR A 254 -13.96 27.23 -10.87
C THR A 254 -14.32 26.78 -9.46
N SER A 255 -15.36 27.35 -8.85
CA SER A 255 -15.83 26.99 -7.49
C SER A 255 -16.77 25.76 -7.52
N SER A 256 -17.87 25.84 -8.28
CA SER A 256 -18.96 24.85 -8.34
C SER A 256 -18.50 23.44 -8.72
N TRP A 257 -17.47 23.31 -9.57
CA TRP A 257 -16.97 22.00 -10.00
C TRP A 257 -16.20 21.25 -8.90
N ARG A 258 -15.57 21.96 -7.95
CA ARG A 258 -14.83 21.33 -6.84
C ARG A 258 -15.78 20.75 -5.79
N SER A 259 -16.85 21.46 -5.45
CA SER A 259 -17.89 20.93 -4.55
C SER A 259 -18.63 19.75 -5.19
N SER A 260 -18.96 19.83 -6.48
CA SER A 260 -19.57 18.70 -7.22
C SER A 260 -18.71 17.42 -7.16
N LEU A 261 -17.42 17.52 -7.50
CA LEU A 261 -16.50 16.37 -7.45
C LEU A 261 -16.31 15.82 -6.03
N PHE A 262 -16.27 16.68 -5.00
CA PHE A 262 -16.19 16.23 -3.61
C PHE A 262 -17.47 15.51 -3.16
N LEU A 263 -18.65 16.05 -3.48
CA LEU A 263 -19.93 15.38 -3.22
C LEU A 263 -20.01 14.04 -3.97
N GLN A 264 -19.52 13.96 -5.20
CA GLN A 264 -19.48 12.73 -5.98
C GLN A 264 -18.53 11.70 -5.35
N MET A 265 -17.32 12.10 -4.93
CA MET A 265 -16.42 11.25 -4.15
C MET A 265 -17.06 10.72 -2.86
N VAL A 266 -17.76 11.56 -2.09
CA VAL A 266 -18.45 11.15 -0.85
C VAL A 266 -19.63 10.22 -1.14
N LYS A 267 -20.37 10.46 -2.24
CA LYS A 267 -21.47 9.60 -2.71
C LYS A 267 -20.98 8.21 -3.14
N GLU A 268 -19.79 8.12 -3.73
CA GLU A 268 -19.12 6.87 -4.07
C GLU A 268 -18.47 6.19 -2.85
N LEU A 269 -17.96 6.95 -1.88
CA LEU A 269 -17.50 6.42 -0.59
C LEU A 269 -18.64 5.74 0.18
N ARG A 270 -19.89 6.20 0.01
CA ARG A 270 -21.09 5.49 0.53
C ARG A 270 -21.33 4.13 -0.15
N ASN A 271 -20.89 3.94 -1.39
CA ASN A 271 -20.98 2.64 -2.08
C ASN A 271 -19.90 1.65 -1.58
N VAL A 272 -18.75 2.13 -1.08
CA VAL A 272 -17.73 1.31 -0.38
C VAL A 272 -18.34 0.59 0.83
N VAL A 273 -19.21 1.26 1.59
CA VAL A 273 -19.90 0.70 2.78
C VAL A 273 -20.97 -0.34 2.41
N ARG A 274 -21.50 -0.29 1.17
CA ARG A 274 -22.53 -1.22 0.68
C ARG A 274 -21.97 -2.57 0.21
N MET A 275 -20.75 -2.61 -0.33
CA MET A 275 -20.14 -3.85 -0.81
C MET A 275 -19.51 -4.64 0.36
N PRO A 276 -19.92 -5.90 0.65
CA PRO A 276 -19.52 -6.61 1.86
C PRO A 276 -18.02 -6.92 1.91
N ASN A 277 -17.44 -7.47 0.84
CA ASN A 277 -16.00 -7.77 0.76
C ASN A 277 -15.15 -6.50 0.94
N LEU A 278 -15.50 -5.44 0.20
CA LEU A 278 -14.79 -4.18 0.21
C LEU A 278 -14.86 -3.51 1.60
N ARG A 279 -16.02 -3.56 2.26
CA ARG A 279 -16.18 -3.13 3.65
C ARG A 279 -15.33 -3.97 4.62
N LEU A 280 -15.32 -5.29 4.49
CA LEU A 280 -14.50 -6.18 5.33
C LEU A 280 -13.02 -5.80 5.27
N TRP A 281 -12.47 -5.67 4.07
CA TRP A 281 -11.05 -5.35 3.87
C TRP A 281 -10.70 -3.88 4.18
N SER A 282 -11.62 -2.94 3.96
CA SER A 282 -11.48 -1.53 4.40
C SER A 282 -11.43 -1.43 5.93
N LEU A 283 -12.36 -2.08 6.64
CA LEU A 283 -12.37 -2.12 8.10
C LEU A 283 -11.12 -2.85 8.65
N TRP A 284 -10.74 -3.98 8.06
CA TRP A 284 -9.48 -4.65 8.41
C TRP A 284 -8.27 -3.72 8.25
N TRP A 285 -8.18 -2.98 7.15
CA TRP A 285 -7.09 -2.03 6.94
C TRP A 285 -7.07 -0.96 8.04
N VAL A 286 -8.22 -0.38 8.39
CA VAL A 286 -8.34 0.63 9.46
C VAL A 286 -7.90 0.06 10.81
N PHE A 287 -8.51 -1.04 11.26
CA PHE A 287 -8.30 -1.59 12.59
C PHE A 287 -6.94 -2.27 12.76
N ASN A 288 -6.52 -3.12 11.81
CA ASN A 288 -5.28 -3.87 11.93
C ASN A 288 -4.05 -2.98 11.68
N SER A 289 -4.11 -1.98 10.78
CA SER A 289 -3.02 -0.98 10.65
C SER A 289 -2.84 -0.15 11.91
N ALA A 290 -3.94 0.26 12.57
CA ALA A 290 -3.87 1.02 13.82
C ALA A 290 -3.14 0.21 14.91
N GLY A 291 -3.55 -1.05 15.11
CA GLY A 291 -2.91 -1.97 16.05
C GLY A 291 -1.45 -2.28 15.70
N TYR A 292 -1.14 -2.55 14.42
CA TYR A 292 0.22 -2.79 13.97
C TYR A 292 1.17 -1.62 14.27
N TYR A 293 0.74 -0.39 14.02
CA TYR A 293 1.58 0.79 14.31
C TYR A 293 1.66 1.14 15.80
N LEU A 294 0.66 0.81 16.63
CA LEU A 294 0.79 0.88 18.09
C LEU A 294 1.89 -0.05 18.59
N VAL A 295 1.97 -1.27 18.05
CA VAL A 295 3.03 -2.22 18.40
C VAL A 295 4.39 -1.72 17.89
N LEU A 296 4.49 -1.36 16.61
CA LEU A 296 5.75 -0.97 15.98
C LEU A 296 6.38 0.29 16.60
N PHE A 297 5.57 1.27 17.04
CA PHE A 297 6.10 2.48 17.67
C PHE A 297 6.62 2.25 19.11
N TYR A 298 6.08 1.27 19.83
CA TYR A 298 6.40 1.04 21.25
C TYR A 298 7.23 -0.23 21.52
N VAL A 299 7.50 -1.07 20.52
CA VAL A 299 8.25 -2.33 20.69
C VAL A 299 9.70 -2.12 21.18
N HIS A 300 10.40 -1.10 20.68
CA HIS A 300 11.77 -0.79 21.16
C HIS A 300 11.81 -0.37 22.64
N ILE A 301 10.71 0.22 23.14
CA ILE A 301 10.53 0.58 24.56
C ILE A 301 10.26 -0.67 25.40
N LEU A 302 9.42 -1.59 24.90
CA LEU A 302 9.19 -2.89 25.54
C LEU A 302 10.49 -3.70 25.65
N TRP A 303 11.26 -3.79 24.56
CA TRP A 303 12.54 -4.49 24.55
C TRP A 303 13.54 -3.91 25.56
N ASN A 304 13.66 -2.58 25.68
CA ASN A 304 14.49 -1.97 26.73
C ASN A 304 13.93 -2.18 28.15
N LYS A 305 12.62 -2.34 28.33
CA LYS A 305 12.02 -2.65 29.63
C LYS A 305 12.25 -4.10 30.06
N VAL A 306 12.21 -5.04 29.11
CA VAL A 306 12.51 -6.47 29.31
C VAL A 306 14.02 -6.73 29.43
N TYR A 307 14.84 -5.99 28.68
CA TYR A 307 16.29 -6.16 28.63
C TYR A 307 17.01 -4.79 28.57
N PRO A 308 17.32 -4.18 29.73
CA PRO A 308 17.88 -2.84 29.79
C PRO A 308 19.25 -2.74 29.10
N SER A 309 19.33 -1.88 28.08
CA SER A 309 20.56 -1.63 27.29
C SER A 309 21.64 -0.84 28.04
N THR A 310 21.34 -0.38 29.25
CA THR A 310 22.26 0.22 30.22
C THR A 310 23.04 -0.84 31.00
N GLU A 311 22.43 -2.00 31.25
CA GLU A 311 23.00 -3.11 32.02
C GLU A 311 23.60 -4.19 31.09
N ASN A 312 23.07 -4.30 29.87
CA ASN A 312 23.35 -5.41 28.96
C ASN A 312 24.03 -4.97 27.66
N LYS A 313 25.16 -5.59 27.33
CA LYS A 313 25.94 -5.31 26.10
C LYS A 313 25.40 -5.98 24.83
N HIS A 314 24.59 -7.04 24.97
CA HIS A 314 24.16 -7.90 23.85
C HIS A 314 22.76 -7.54 23.31
N VAL A 315 22.60 -6.29 22.84
CA VAL A 315 21.34 -5.80 22.26
C VAL A 315 21.27 -6.14 20.77
N TYR A 316 20.25 -6.89 20.34
CA TYR A 316 20.12 -7.41 18.97
C TYR A 316 19.01 -6.76 18.13
N ASN A 317 18.54 -5.56 18.51
CA ASN A 317 17.42 -4.86 17.84
C ASN A 317 17.60 -4.73 16.32
N GLY A 318 18.81 -4.46 15.82
CA GLY A 318 19.11 -4.37 14.39
C GLY A 318 19.02 -5.72 13.67
N GLY A 319 19.50 -6.78 14.31
CA GLY A 319 19.31 -8.15 13.81
C GLY A 319 17.84 -8.54 13.69
N VAL A 320 17.01 -8.11 14.64
CA VAL A 320 15.57 -8.40 14.70
C VAL A 320 14.77 -7.57 13.70
N GLU A 321 15.11 -6.28 13.51
CA GLU A 321 14.54 -5.47 12.43
C GLU A 321 14.92 -5.99 11.03
N ALA A 322 16.15 -6.47 10.84
CA ALA A 322 16.57 -7.13 9.60
C ALA A 322 15.79 -8.44 9.37
N ALA A 323 15.73 -9.33 10.36
CA ALA A 323 15.05 -10.62 10.26
C ALA A 323 13.54 -10.47 10.01
N SER A 324 12.88 -9.55 10.72
CA SER A 324 11.45 -9.28 10.56
C SER A 324 11.11 -8.54 9.26
N THR A 325 12.04 -7.76 8.70
CA THR A 325 11.92 -7.18 7.36
C THR A 325 12.05 -8.24 6.27
N LEU A 326 13.01 -9.16 6.42
CA LEU A 326 13.18 -10.31 5.51
C LEU A 326 11.97 -11.25 5.56
N LEU A 327 11.51 -11.64 6.75
CA LEU A 327 10.31 -12.46 6.91
C LEU A 327 9.07 -11.75 6.35
N GLY A 328 8.92 -10.45 6.58
CA GLY A 328 7.83 -9.65 6.02
C GLY A 328 7.83 -9.61 4.48
N ALA A 329 9.00 -9.64 3.84
CA ALA A 329 9.11 -9.77 2.39
C ALA A 329 8.73 -11.18 1.90
N ILE A 330 9.20 -12.23 2.58
CA ILE A 330 8.88 -13.64 2.26
C ILE A 330 7.36 -13.90 2.40
N THR A 331 6.74 -13.43 3.48
CA THR A 331 5.29 -13.59 3.70
C THR A 331 4.46 -12.75 2.73
N SER A 332 4.89 -11.52 2.42
CA SER A 332 4.26 -10.70 1.37
C SER A 332 4.29 -11.39 0.00
N PHE A 333 5.39 -12.09 -0.33
CA PHE A 333 5.53 -12.82 -1.58
C PHE A 333 4.66 -14.08 -1.61
N ALA A 334 4.70 -14.89 -0.53
CA ALA A 334 3.88 -16.09 -0.40
C ALA A 334 2.38 -15.81 -0.53
N ALA A 335 1.90 -14.69 0.03
CA ALA A 335 0.53 -14.23 -0.10
C ALA A 335 0.03 -14.09 -1.55
N GLY A 336 0.93 -13.78 -2.50
CA GLY A 336 0.60 -13.66 -3.93
C GLY A 336 0.23 -14.98 -4.62
N PHE A 337 0.54 -16.13 -4.01
CA PHE A 337 0.24 -17.46 -4.56
C PHE A 337 -1.04 -18.07 -3.98
N VAL A 338 -1.68 -17.41 -3.00
CA VAL A 338 -2.84 -17.92 -2.26
C VAL A 338 -4.12 -17.85 -3.11
N LYS A 339 -4.45 -18.96 -3.78
CA LYS A 339 -5.67 -19.10 -4.60
C LYS A 339 -6.83 -19.68 -3.79
N ILE A 340 -7.44 -18.85 -2.93
CA ILE A 340 -8.58 -19.23 -2.07
C ILE A 340 -9.90 -18.62 -2.60
N ARG A 341 -11.04 -19.28 -2.34
CA ARG A 341 -12.38 -18.72 -2.57
C ARG A 341 -12.69 -17.62 -1.54
N TRP A 342 -12.13 -16.43 -1.79
CA TRP A 342 -12.12 -15.32 -0.83
C TRP A 342 -13.47 -15.04 -0.17
N ASN A 343 -14.58 -14.96 -0.94
CA ASN A 343 -15.95 -14.72 -0.45
C ASN A 343 -16.48 -15.68 0.64
N LEU A 344 -15.79 -16.78 0.95
CA LEU A 344 -16.18 -17.76 1.98
C LEU A 344 -15.12 -17.90 3.10
N TRP A 345 -13.89 -17.46 2.85
CA TRP A 345 -12.73 -17.75 3.70
C TRP A 345 -12.01 -16.48 4.19
N SER A 346 -12.33 -15.28 3.68
CA SER A 346 -11.67 -14.03 4.11
C SER A 346 -11.81 -13.79 5.62
N GLU A 347 -13.03 -13.89 6.13
CA GLU A 347 -13.36 -13.67 7.54
C GLU A 347 -12.65 -14.67 8.46
N LEU A 348 -12.59 -15.94 8.06
CA LEU A 348 -11.91 -16.97 8.84
C LEU A 348 -10.39 -16.77 8.83
N MET A 349 -9.80 -16.50 7.65
CA MET A 349 -8.36 -16.28 7.53
C MET A 349 -7.91 -15.02 8.29
N ILE A 350 -8.67 -13.93 8.17
CA ILE A 350 -8.44 -12.70 8.96
C ILE A 350 -8.58 -13.00 10.45
N GLY A 351 -9.63 -13.72 10.87
CA GLY A 351 -9.86 -14.07 12.28
C GLY A 351 -8.74 -14.92 12.88
N VAL A 352 -8.30 -15.97 12.18
CA VAL A 352 -7.19 -16.84 12.61
C VAL A 352 -5.87 -16.09 12.68
N ILE A 353 -5.54 -15.26 11.69
CA ILE A 353 -4.29 -14.49 11.72
C ILE A 353 -4.34 -13.39 12.81
N THR A 354 -5.49 -12.76 13.02
CA THR A 354 -5.69 -11.80 14.13
C THR A 354 -5.58 -12.51 15.49
N ALA A 355 -6.04 -13.76 15.61
CA ALA A 355 -5.89 -14.57 16.82
C ALA A 355 -4.41 -14.89 17.12
N LEU A 356 -3.64 -15.26 16.09
CA LEU A 356 -2.20 -15.49 16.21
C LEU A 356 -1.47 -14.18 16.58
N GLN A 357 -1.84 -13.05 15.98
CA GLN A 357 -1.31 -11.73 16.37
C GLN A 357 -1.64 -11.39 17.84
N ALA A 358 -2.84 -11.71 18.31
CA ALA A 358 -3.22 -11.53 19.72
C ALA A 358 -2.36 -12.41 20.65
N GLY A 359 -2.20 -13.70 20.34
CA GLY A 359 -1.38 -14.61 21.15
C GLY A 359 0.09 -14.18 21.24
N LEU A 360 0.65 -13.67 20.13
CA LEU A 360 2.01 -13.12 20.10
C LEU A 360 2.13 -11.81 20.91
N LEU A 361 1.08 -10.99 20.98
CA LEU A 361 1.04 -9.79 21.82
C LEU A 361 0.93 -10.11 23.30
N LEU A 362 0.13 -11.10 23.68
CA LEU A 362 0.08 -11.62 25.04
C LEU A 362 1.46 -12.12 25.46
N LEU A 363 2.12 -12.92 24.61
CA LEU A 363 3.45 -13.48 24.86
C LEU A 363 4.54 -12.40 24.96
N MET A 364 4.49 -11.34 24.16
CA MET A 364 5.36 -10.16 24.31
C MET A 364 5.08 -9.37 25.60
N GLY A 365 3.81 -9.26 26.01
CA GLY A 365 3.43 -8.52 27.20
C GLY A 365 3.81 -9.19 28.53
N THR A 366 3.90 -10.53 28.55
CA THR A 366 4.09 -11.34 29.78
C THR A 366 5.46 -12.02 29.90
N THR A 367 6.34 -11.92 28.91
CA THR A 367 7.66 -12.58 28.94
C THR A 367 8.78 -11.67 29.45
N ASP A 368 9.59 -12.20 30.37
CA ASP A 368 10.88 -11.62 30.76
C ASP A 368 12.03 -12.01 29.80
N SER A 369 11.77 -12.88 28.81
CA SER A 369 12.79 -13.35 27.86
C SER A 369 12.82 -12.49 26.60
N ILE A 370 13.90 -11.72 26.42
CA ILE A 370 14.10 -10.88 25.24
C ILE A 370 14.06 -11.66 23.93
N TRP A 371 14.57 -12.90 23.90
CA TRP A 371 14.52 -13.77 22.72
C TRP A 371 13.09 -14.16 22.34
N VAL A 372 12.23 -14.42 23.34
CA VAL A 372 10.81 -14.70 23.12
C VAL A 372 10.11 -13.44 22.57
N CYS A 373 10.43 -12.27 23.12
CA CYS A 373 9.97 -10.97 22.62
C CYS A 373 10.39 -10.72 21.16
N TYR A 374 11.66 -10.96 20.82
CA TYR A 374 12.23 -10.78 19.47
C TYR A 374 11.60 -11.72 18.42
N VAL A 375 11.45 -13.00 18.74
CA VAL A 375 10.78 -13.97 17.86
C VAL A 375 9.30 -13.63 17.70
N SER A 376 8.62 -13.26 18.79
CA SER A 376 7.19 -12.94 18.76
C SER A 376 6.88 -11.70 17.92
N TYR A 377 7.70 -10.64 18.04
CA TYR A 377 7.59 -9.46 17.17
C TYR A 377 7.85 -9.81 15.70
N THR A 378 8.88 -10.62 15.44
CA THR A 378 9.23 -11.06 14.08
C THR A 378 8.07 -11.79 13.42
N LEU A 379 7.42 -12.72 14.13
CA LEU A 379 6.22 -13.42 13.67
C LEU A 379 5.02 -12.48 13.52
N PHE A 380 4.76 -11.58 14.48
CA PHE A 380 3.66 -10.61 14.44
C PHE A 380 3.76 -9.69 13.21
N LYS A 381 4.96 -9.18 12.92
CA LYS A 381 5.26 -8.35 11.75
C LYS A 381 5.15 -9.15 10.45
N GLY A 382 5.62 -10.41 10.44
CA GLY A 382 5.44 -11.34 9.31
C GLY A 382 3.97 -11.62 8.97
N LEU A 383 3.14 -11.90 9.98
CA LEU A 383 1.69 -12.14 9.84
C LEU A 383 0.94 -10.92 9.32
N TYR A 384 1.29 -9.71 9.77
CA TYR A 384 0.73 -8.48 9.22
C TYR A 384 1.07 -8.29 7.74
N GLN A 385 2.35 -8.44 7.38
CA GLN A 385 2.82 -8.26 6.01
C GLN A 385 2.27 -9.32 5.04
N PHE A 386 1.90 -10.52 5.52
CA PHE A 386 1.14 -11.50 4.73
C PHE A 386 -0.23 -10.97 4.28
N LEU A 387 -0.97 -10.30 5.16
CA LEU A 387 -2.32 -9.83 4.88
C LEU A 387 -2.36 -8.58 3.99
N VAL A 388 -1.35 -7.71 4.05
CA VAL A 388 -1.34 -6.42 3.33
C VAL A 388 -1.50 -6.57 1.80
N PRO A 389 -0.79 -7.47 1.09
CA PRO A 389 -1.01 -7.70 -0.35
C PRO A 389 -2.41 -8.23 -0.67
N ILE A 390 -2.97 -9.10 0.18
CA ILE A 390 -4.29 -9.68 0.00
C ILE A 390 -5.36 -8.59 0.13
N ALA A 391 -5.29 -7.79 1.20
CA ALA A 391 -6.16 -6.64 1.39
C ALA A 391 -6.05 -5.63 0.25
N THR A 392 -4.82 -5.38 -0.23
CA THR A 392 -4.56 -4.47 -1.36
C THR A 392 -5.26 -4.98 -2.63
N PHE A 393 -5.13 -6.27 -2.95
CA PHE A 393 -5.79 -6.91 -4.09
C PHE A 393 -7.31 -6.88 -3.98
N GLN A 394 -7.87 -7.20 -2.81
CA GLN A 394 -9.33 -7.27 -2.59
C GLN A 394 -10.00 -5.89 -2.66
N ILE A 395 -9.35 -4.85 -2.11
CA ILE A 395 -9.82 -3.47 -2.23
C ILE A 395 -9.71 -3.00 -3.69
N ALA A 396 -8.58 -3.24 -4.36
CA ALA A 396 -8.33 -2.77 -5.72
C ALA A 396 -9.20 -3.47 -6.79
N SER A 397 -9.53 -4.76 -6.61
CA SER A 397 -10.42 -5.51 -7.52
C SER A 397 -11.91 -5.17 -7.33
N SER A 398 -12.28 -4.55 -6.20
CA SER A 398 -13.64 -4.13 -5.90
C SER A 398 -13.94 -2.66 -6.28
N LEU A 399 -12.99 -1.97 -6.92
CA LEU A 399 -13.05 -0.52 -7.16
C LEU A 399 -12.61 -0.13 -8.58
N THR A 400 -13.06 1.03 -9.04
CA THR A 400 -12.45 1.69 -10.21
C THR A 400 -11.06 2.22 -9.85
N LYS A 401 -10.17 2.35 -10.85
CA LYS A 401 -8.78 2.79 -10.65
C LYS A 401 -8.65 4.14 -9.94
N GLU A 402 -9.61 5.04 -10.15
CA GLU A 402 -9.63 6.38 -9.56
C GLU A 402 -10.06 6.37 -8.08
N LEU A 403 -11.07 5.56 -7.73
CA LEU A 403 -11.54 5.41 -6.35
C LEU A 403 -10.55 4.61 -5.49
N CYS A 404 -9.78 3.71 -6.10
CA CYS A 404 -8.80 2.85 -5.43
C CYS A 404 -7.80 3.66 -4.57
N ALA A 405 -7.17 4.69 -5.13
CA ALA A 405 -6.21 5.54 -4.41
C ALA A 405 -6.88 6.33 -3.27
N LEU A 406 -8.10 6.83 -3.49
CA LEU A 406 -8.89 7.54 -2.48
C LEU A 406 -9.22 6.64 -1.29
N VAL A 407 -9.67 5.41 -1.53
CA VAL A 407 -10.05 4.46 -0.46
C VAL A 407 -8.83 4.06 0.38
N PHE A 408 -7.66 3.84 -0.22
CA PHE A 408 -6.43 3.61 0.58
C PHE A 408 -6.04 4.85 1.40
N GLY A 409 -6.19 6.07 0.85
CA GLY A 409 -5.98 7.31 1.59
C GLY A 409 -6.91 7.44 2.80
N VAL A 410 -8.22 7.26 2.60
CA VAL A 410 -9.25 7.33 3.65
C VAL A 410 -9.04 6.24 4.71
N ASN A 411 -8.81 4.97 4.31
CA ASN A 411 -8.57 3.88 5.26
C ASN A 411 -7.30 4.15 6.11
N THR A 412 -6.25 4.72 5.51
CA THR A 412 -5.00 5.04 6.22
C THR A 412 -5.18 6.23 7.17
N PHE A 413 -5.96 7.25 6.77
CA PHE A 413 -6.30 8.38 7.63
C PHE A 413 -7.17 7.95 8.82
N LEU A 414 -8.22 7.15 8.59
CA LEU A 414 -9.07 6.59 9.66
C LEU A 414 -8.29 5.69 10.63
N GLY A 415 -7.39 4.84 10.12
CA GLY A 415 -6.50 4.03 10.97
C GLY A 415 -5.52 4.89 11.79
N THR A 416 -5.10 6.04 11.25
CA THR A 416 -4.22 6.99 11.94
C THR A 416 -4.97 7.79 13.01
N ILE A 417 -6.24 8.17 12.77
CA ILE A 417 -7.13 8.73 13.79
C ILE A 417 -7.34 7.71 14.92
N LEU A 418 -7.71 6.47 14.59
CA LEU A 418 -7.98 5.43 15.58
C LEU A 418 -6.75 5.15 16.46
N LYS A 419 -5.57 5.01 15.85
CA LYS A 419 -4.30 4.91 16.59
C LYS A 419 -4.11 6.11 17.51
N THR A 420 -4.32 7.33 17.02
CA THR A 420 -4.10 8.56 17.77
C THR A 420 -5.03 8.69 18.97
N ILE A 421 -6.31 8.32 18.82
CA ILE A 421 -7.27 8.25 19.94
C ILE A 421 -6.78 7.26 21.01
N ILE A 422 -6.31 6.07 20.60
CA ILE A 422 -5.74 5.09 21.53
C ILE A 422 -4.47 5.63 22.20
N THR A 423 -3.57 6.30 21.47
CA THR A 423 -2.37 6.95 22.04
C THR A 423 -2.73 8.01 23.07
N ILE A 424 -3.71 8.90 22.79
CA ILE A 424 -4.15 9.96 23.72
C ILE A 424 -4.74 9.36 24.99
N ILE A 425 -5.60 8.35 24.87
CA ILE A 425 -6.29 7.76 26.03
C ILE A 425 -5.34 6.90 26.86
N VAL A 426 -4.54 6.04 26.22
CA VAL A 426 -3.80 4.97 26.90
C VAL A 426 -2.38 5.37 27.25
N VAL A 427 -1.71 6.15 26.41
CA VAL A 427 -0.25 6.33 26.47
C VAL A 427 0.16 7.73 26.91
N ASP A 428 -0.53 8.78 26.49
CA ASP A 428 -0.21 10.15 26.93
C ASP A 428 -0.32 10.30 28.45
N LYS A 429 0.61 11.06 29.05
CA LYS A 429 0.53 11.44 30.47
C LYS A 429 -0.71 12.27 30.84
N ARG A 430 -1.42 12.83 29.86
CA ARG A 430 -2.71 13.52 30.00
C ARG A 430 -3.92 12.57 29.96
N GLY A 431 -3.72 11.34 29.48
CA GLY A 431 -4.68 10.25 29.53
C GLY A 431 -4.42 9.36 30.75
N LEU A 432 -4.35 8.05 30.51
CA LEU A 432 -4.04 7.06 31.55
C LEU A 432 -2.54 6.91 31.85
N GLY A 433 -1.65 7.46 31.01
CA GLY A 433 -0.19 7.39 31.22
C GLY A 433 0.38 5.98 31.41
N LEU A 434 -0.21 4.95 30.79
CA LEU A 434 0.09 3.55 31.16
C LEU A 434 1.53 3.14 30.86
N SER A 435 2.05 2.22 31.68
CA SER A 435 3.35 1.56 31.44
C SER A 435 3.34 0.69 30.17
N VAL A 436 4.50 0.45 29.57
CA VAL A 436 4.59 -0.29 28.29
C VAL A 436 4.04 -1.74 28.35
N HIS A 437 4.16 -2.45 29.48
CA HIS A 437 3.52 -3.77 29.63
C HIS A 437 2.00 -3.66 29.68
N SER A 438 1.48 -2.65 30.40
CA SER A 438 0.04 -2.37 30.48
C SER A 438 -0.52 -1.99 29.11
N GLN A 439 0.24 -1.24 28.29
CA GLN A 439 -0.10 -0.95 26.90
C GLN A 439 -0.15 -2.21 26.04
N PHE A 440 0.86 -3.09 26.11
CA PHE A 440 0.88 -4.33 25.34
C PHE A 440 -0.24 -5.31 25.76
N SER A 441 -0.62 -5.32 27.04
CA SER A 441 -1.82 -6.03 27.52
C SER A 441 -3.11 -5.46 26.89
N LEU A 442 -3.26 -4.13 26.83
CA LEU A 442 -4.37 -3.48 26.13
C LEU A 442 -4.35 -3.75 24.60
N TYR A 443 -3.17 -3.81 23.97
CA TYR A 443 -3.02 -4.18 22.57
C TYR A 443 -3.43 -5.65 22.33
N PHE A 444 -3.10 -6.57 23.26
CA PHE A 444 -3.64 -7.93 23.24
C PHE A 444 -5.18 -7.93 23.30
N PHE A 445 -5.80 -7.24 24.26
CA PHE A 445 -7.26 -7.17 24.35
C PHE A 445 -7.91 -6.57 23.09
N TYR A 446 -7.30 -5.55 22.49
CA TYR A 446 -7.73 -4.97 21.21
C TYR A 446 -7.72 -6.01 20.07
N PHE A 447 -6.63 -6.75 19.88
CA PHE A 447 -6.56 -7.82 18.87
C PHE A 447 -7.47 -9.01 19.21
N ALA A 448 -7.70 -9.32 20.49
CA ALA A 448 -8.63 -10.36 20.93
C ALA A 448 -10.10 -10.00 20.62
N VAL A 449 -10.52 -8.75 20.85
CA VAL A 449 -11.86 -8.27 20.47
C VAL A 449 -12.05 -8.33 18.95
N LEU A 450 -11.08 -7.89 18.17
CA LEU A 450 -11.10 -8.03 16.70
C LEU A 450 -11.20 -9.50 16.27
N THR A 451 -10.47 -10.40 16.93
CA THR A 451 -10.52 -11.85 16.69
C THR A 451 -11.93 -12.41 16.91
N VAL A 452 -12.59 -12.07 18.01
CA VAL A 452 -13.97 -12.50 18.30
C VAL A 452 -14.94 -12.00 17.23
N ILE A 453 -14.80 -10.74 16.79
CA ILE A 453 -15.64 -10.15 15.73
C ILE A 453 -15.45 -10.87 14.39
N TYR A 454 -14.20 -11.15 13.98
CA TYR A 454 -13.92 -11.81 12.71
C TYR A 454 -14.30 -13.29 12.72
N LEU A 455 -14.00 -14.04 13.79
CA LEU A 455 -14.39 -15.45 13.90
C LEU A 455 -15.91 -15.63 14.03
N GLY A 456 -16.59 -14.74 14.77
CA GLY A 456 -18.05 -14.70 14.82
C GLY A 456 -18.67 -14.42 13.43
N SER A 457 -18.10 -13.45 12.70
CA SER A 457 -18.51 -13.17 11.32
C SER A 457 -18.33 -14.40 10.42
N ALA A 458 -17.15 -15.04 10.46
CA ALA A 458 -16.84 -16.25 9.71
C ALA A 458 -17.83 -17.39 10.01
N ALA A 459 -18.16 -17.62 11.28
CA ALA A 459 -19.15 -18.62 11.69
C ALA A 459 -20.53 -18.34 11.06
N THR A 460 -20.99 -17.09 11.02
CA THR A 460 -22.28 -16.77 10.36
C THR A 460 -22.26 -17.02 8.86
N VAL A 461 -21.15 -16.76 8.17
CA VAL A 461 -20.99 -17.02 6.73
C VAL A 461 -20.96 -18.53 6.45
N LEU A 462 -20.19 -19.30 7.23
CA LEU A 462 -20.12 -20.76 7.14
C LEU A 462 -21.48 -21.41 7.41
N ILE A 463 -22.18 -21.00 8.47
CA ILE A 463 -23.53 -21.53 8.81
C ILE A 463 -24.53 -21.23 7.69
N ARG A 464 -24.52 -20.02 7.10
CA ARG A 464 -25.37 -19.69 5.95
C ARG A 464 -25.05 -20.56 4.74
N HIS A 465 -23.78 -20.72 4.40
CA HIS A 465 -23.34 -21.56 3.28
C HIS A 465 -23.76 -23.04 3.47
N CYS A 466 -23.61 -23.59 4.68
CA CYS A 466 -24.06 -24.94 4.99
C CYS A 466 -25.59 -25.10 4.89
N ARG A 467 -26.37 -24.15 5.43
CA ARG A 467 -27.85 -24.18 5.33
C ARG A 467 -28.35 -24.15 3.89
N VAL A 468 -27.75 -23.30 3.03
CA VAL A 468 -28.09 -23.28 1.59
C VAL A 468 -27.72 -24.59 0.91
N ARG A 469 -26.55 -25.17 1.22
CA ARG A 469 -26.15 -26.48 0.68
C ARG A 469 -27.11 -27.60 1.10
N SER A 470 -27.60 -27.60 2.35
CA SER A 470 -28.57 -28.58 2.83
C SER A 470 -29.94 -28.43 2.15
N GLY A 471 -30.45 -27.20 1.99
CA GLY A 471 -31.72 -26.95 1.29
C GLY A 471 -31.70 -27.34 -0.19
N ASN A 472 -30.55 -27.18 -0.86
CA ASN A 472 -30.35 -27.64 -2.24
C ASN A 472 -30.23 -29.17 -2.35
N ALA A 473 -29.79 -29.87 -1.29
CA ALA A 473 -29.77 -31.34 -1.28
C ALA A 473 -31.19 -31.93 -1.22
N THR A 474 -32.01 -31.46 -0.26
CA THR A 474 -33.41 -31.90 -0.10
C THR A 474 -34.35 -31.48 -1.24
N SER A 475 -33.89 -30.66 -2.19
CA SER A 475 -34.61 -30.35 -3.44
C SER A 475 -34.07 -31.09 -4.68
N THR A 476 -32.99 -31.86 -4.52
CA THR A 476 -32.50 -32.81 -5.54
C THR A 476 -33.01 -34.24 -5.25
N GLU A 477 -33.32 -34.56 -3.99
CA GLU A 477 -33.96 -35.82 -3.56
C GLU A 477 -35.49 -35.81 -3.76
N THR A 478 -35.93 -35.65 -5.01
CA THR A 478 -37.22 -36.23 -5.41
C THR A 478 -37.00 -37.73 -5.50
N PRO A 479 -37.67 -38.59 -4.71
CA PRO A 479 -37.47 -40.03 -4.82
C PRO A 479 -37.91 -40.50 -6.20
N ALA A 480 -37.07 -41.29 -6.86
CA ALA A 480 -37.50 -42.03 -8.04
C ALA A 480 -38.68 -42.92 -7.64
N LYS A 481 -39.80 -42.84 -8.37
CA LYS A 481 -40.97 -43.70 -8.09
C LYS A 481 -40.59 -45.16 -8.32
N GLU A 482 -40.46 -45.90 -7.23
CA GLU A 482 -40.47 -47.37 -7.28
C GLU A 482 -41.83 -47.85 -7.78
N LEU A 483 -41.88 -48.25 -9.04
CA LEU A 483 -42.98 -49.04 -9.60
C LEU A 483 -42.74 -50.52 -9.22
N CYS A 484 -43.08 -50.87 -7.98
CA CYS A 484 -43.16 -52.27 -7.57
C CYS A 484 -44.33 -52.99 -8.28
N PRO A 485 -44.14 -54.25 -8.72
CA PRO A 485 -45.17 -55.05 -9.38
C PRO A 485 -46.04 -55.85 -8.38
N LEU A 486 -46.97 -56.66 -8.93
CA LEU A 486 -47.97 -57.53 -8.27
C LEU A 486 -49.26 -56.81 -7.82
N GLY A 487 -50.47 -57.33 -8.08
CA GLY A 487 -50.80 -58.48 -8.93
C GLY A 487 -52.32 -58.81 -9.01
N THR A 488 -52.71 -59.40 -10.16
CA THR A 488 -53.88 -60.27 -10.40
C THR A 488 -55.29 -59.85 -9.92
N CYS A 489 -56.11 -59.31 -10.84
CA CYS A 489 -57.47 -59.77 -11.17
C CYS A 489 -57.97 -59.06 -12.45
N GLY A 490 -58.59 -59.68 -13.47
CA GLY A 490 -58.81 -61.10 -13.71
C GLY A 490 -59.91 -61.39 -14.75
N SER A 491 -59.63 -61.25 -16.06
CA SER A 491 -60.54 -61.70 -17.14
C SER A 491 -59.87 -61.76 -18.53
N GLU A 492 -59.87 -62.94 -19.15
CA GLU A 492 -59.61 -63.23 -20.58
C GLU A 492 -60.94 -63.57 -21.30
N PRO A 493 -60.99 -63.75 -22.64
CA PRO A 493 -60.08 -63.33 -23.72
C PRO A 493 -60.83 -62.58 -24.87
N ASP A 494 -60.13 -62.09 -25.91
CA ASP A 494 -60.24 -62.66 -27.28
C ASP A 494 -59.41 -61.96 -28.40
N GLN A 495 -58.63 -62.78 -29.10
CA GLN A 495 -58.31 -62.85 -30.55
C GLN A 495 -57.78 -61.66 -31.42
N HIS A 496 -56.87 -62.06 -32.33
CA HIS A 496 -56.15 -61.31 -33.39
C HIS A 496 -57.01 -60.99 -34.64
N PRO A 497 -56.64 -60.00 -35.49
CA PRO A 497 -55.57 -60.08 -36.54
C PRO A 497 -54.51 -58.96 -36.42
N VAL A 498 -53.31 -58.90 -37.05
CA VAL A 498 -52.61 -59.60 -38.17
C VAL A 498 -52.56 -58.85 -39.53
N ASN A 499 -51.32 -58.59 -40.01
CA ASN A 499 -50.84 -58.25 -41.38
C ASN A 499 -50.93 -56.83 -41.99
N GLY A 500 -49.93 -56.51 -42.85
CA GLY A 500 -49.88 -55.39 -43.83
C GLY A 500 -48.90 -54.24 -43.46
N VAL A 501 -47.65 -54.08 -43.94
CA VAL A 501 -46.91 -54.26 -45.22
C VAL A 501 -46.89 -53.01 -46.15
N SER A 502 -45.67 -52.60 -46.54
CA SER A 502 -45.27 -51.70 -47.66
C SER A 502 -45.55 -50.19 -47.63
N VAL A 503 -44.51 -49.44 -47.24
CA VAL A 503 -43.72 -48.52 -48.11
C VAL A 503 -44.42 -47.90 -49.35
N LYS A 504 -44.47 -46.56 -49.41
CA LYS A 504 -44.14 -45.80 -50.65
C LYS A 504 -43.91 -44.30 -50.41
N ARG A 505 -42.75 -43.82 -50.90
CA ARG A 505 -42.32 -42.42 -51.11
C ARG A 505 -42.49 -41.44 -49.94
#